data_AF-A0A8G0PE68-F1
#
_entry.id   AF-A0A8G0PE68-F1
#
_cell.length_a   1.000
_cell.length_b   1.000
_cell.length_c   1.000
_cell.angle_alpha   90.00
_cell.angle_beta   90.00
_cell.angle_gamma   90.00
#
_symmetry.space_group_name_H-M   'P 1'
#
loop_
_entity.id
_entity.type
_entity.pdbx_description
1 polymer ?
#
loop_
_entity_poly.entity_id
_entity_poly.type
_entity_poly.pdbx_seq_one_letter_code
_entity_poly.pdbx_strand_id
1 'polypeptide(L)'
;MNDTSDDDDDHLSTINLTPSEADTGASDEYGFSHDEDDDPPNAPAAANAADDDPSGVPEDEDEYSLTDSDAEGAHAFRHAAPEYRWRFNRVHLKSRERKRAIEQLNARIIQLEARNRQLEDRITWPDRIGSESWETIYKLSCLEGNASPKLTKLHPDLNLRRPTNRELQADLLQDDPSEHQRPRPFDMLAGKTPGGNVLRGKLPTKIPDEVQFQILRHFFDFRGKVVHAISRLDPHHPLDEAPMNRNQRPSYLHRLHVGRTPVSIQFAPDPNVFLAPLLVCKRWHFWGSHIFYGQNTFAFSSLGE
;
A
#
# COMPACT_ATOMS: atom_id res chain seq x y z
N MET A 1 23.25 48.03 -51.87
CA MET A 1 22.02 48.43 -51.16
C MET A 1 21.94 47.55 -49.93
N ASN A 2 22.15 48.19 -48.77
CA ASN A 2 21.93 47.85 -47.34
C ASN A 2 22.05 46.37 -46.91
N ASP A 3 23.03 45.98 -46.07
CA ASP A 3 23.14 46.18 -44.60
C ASP A 3 21.88 45.78 -43.83
N THR A 4 21.90 44.64 -43.12
CA THR A 4 21.91 44.60 -41.64
C THR A 4 22.15 43.18 -41.10
N SER A 5 23.10 43.13 -40.16
CA SER A 5 23.41 42.10 -39.16
C SER A 5 22.28 41.89 -38.14
N ASP A 6 22.37 40.80 -37.37
CA ASP A 6 22.00 40.59 -35.94
C ASP A 6 21.94 39.06 -35.75
N ASP A 7 23.01 38.35 -35.35
CA ASP A 7 23.62 38.25 -34.02
C ASP A 7 22.67 38.58 -32.86
N ASP A 8 22.11 37.52 -32.24
CA ASP A 8 21.81 37.51 -30.82
C ASP A 8 21.97 36.08 -30.26
N ASP A 9 23.06 35.94 -29.50
CA ASP A 9 23.31 34.93 -28.50
C ASP A 9 22.28 35.02 -27.37
N ASP A 10 21.65 33.91 -27.00
CA ASP A 10 21.05 33.76 -25.67
C ASP A 10 21.49 32.45 -25.02
N HIS A 11 22.62 32.58 -24.34
CA HIS A 11 23.16 31.66 -23.36
C HIS A 11 22.29 31.62 -22.09
N LEU A 12 21.88 30.40 -21.73
CA LEU A 12 21.63 29.85 -20.39
C LEU A 12 21.73 30.80 -19.18
N SER A 13 20.61 30.93 -18.44
CA SER A 13 20.66 31.27 -17.01
C SER A 13 20.12 30.12 -16.16
N THR A 14 21.07 29.39 -15.59
CA THR A 14 20.97 28.43 -14.49
C THR A 14 20.28 29.06 -13.28
N ILE A 15 19.20 28.44 -12.80
CA ILE A 15 18.59 28.81 -11.51
C ILE A 15 19.39 28.11 -10.40
N ASN A 16 20.28 28.87 -9.77
CA ASN A 16 20.93 28.48 -8.52
C ASN A 16 19.94 28.66 -7.36
N LEU A 17 19.47 27.57 -6.78
CA LEU A 17 18.81 27.59 -5.48
C LEU A 17 19.86 27.37 -4.39
N THR A 18 20.33 28.47 -3.79
CA THR A 18 21.02 28.45 -2.50
C THR A 18 20.00 28.39 -1.36
N PRO A 19 20.19 27.53 -0.33
CA PRO A 19 19.38 27.57 0.87
C PRO A 19 19.90 28.69 1.80
N SER A 20 19.04 29.66 2.12
CA SER A 20 19.29 30.58 3.24
C SER A 20 18.56 30.03 4.46
N GLU A 21 19.35 29.71 5.48
CA GLU A 21 18.92 29.58 6.86
C GLU A 21 18.36 30.92 7.35
N ALA A 22 17.23 30.88 8.08
CA ALA A 22 16.91 31.84 9.13
C ALA A 22 15.83 31.22 10.03
N ASP A 23 16.32 30.82 11.20
CA ASP A 23 15.66 30.38 12.41
C ASP A 23 14.93 31.56 13.09
N THR A 24 13.64 31.39 13.39
CA THR A 24 12.86 32.04 14.48
C THR A 24 11.55 31.23 14.58
N GLY A 25 11.22 30.49 15.63
CA GLY A 25 11.22 30.92 17.02
C GLY A 25 9.83 31.46 17.38
N ALA A 26 8.83 30.58 17.56
CA ALA A 26 7.58 30.89 18.24
C ALA A 26 6.91 29.60 18.73
N SER A 27 7.02 29.40 20.04
CA SER A 27 6.18 28.58 20.91
C SER A 27 4.71 29.00 20.83
N ASP A 28 3.78 28.04 20.89
CA ASP A 28 2.42 28.09 21.45
C ASP A 28 1.87 26.65 21.34
N GLU A 29 2.00 25.78 22.34
CA GLU A 29 1.17 25.68 23.55
C GLU A 29 -0.34 25.71 23.27
N TYR A 30 -0.89 24.58 22.81
CA TYR A 30 -2.29 24.23 23.07
C TYR A 30 -2.39 22.76 23.45
N GLY A 31 -2.47 22.53 24.76
CA GLY A 31 -3.00 21.30 25.33
C GLY A 31 -4.52 21.28 25.17
N PHE A 32 -5.04 20.16 24.66
CA PHE A 32 -6.39 19.72 24.93
C PHE A 32 -6.32 18.26 25.37
N SER A 33 -6.30 18.09 26.69
CA SER A 33 -6.67 16.87 27.38
C SER A 33 -8.19 16.69 27.26
N HIS A 34 -8.64 15.57 26.71
CA HIS A 34 -9.98 15.07 26.98
C HIS A 34 -9.87 13.57 27.21
N ASP A 35 -9.74 13.23 28.49
CA ASP A 35 -9.99 11.90 29.04
C ASP A 35 -11.51 11.74 29.18
N GLU A 36 -12.09 10.73 28.54
CA GLU A 36 -13.30 10.05 29.04
C GLU A 36 -13.19 8.54 28.75
N ASP A 37 -12.78 7.85 29.81
CA ASP A 37 -13.15 6.52 30.32
C ASP A 37 -13.94 5.51 29.43
N ASP A 38 -13.31 4.34 29.29
CA ASP A 38 -13.81 2.96 29.51
C ASP A 38 -15.18 2.47 28.96
N ASP A 39 -15.05 1.54 27.99
CA ASP A 39 -15.93 0.49 27.43
C ASP A 39 -16.61 -0.49 28.47
N PRO A 40 -17.39 -1.55 28.08
CA PRO A 40 -18.74 -1.69 27.47
C PRO A 40 -19.55 -2.74 28.35
N PRO A 41 -20.36 -3.75 27.90
CA PRO A 41 -21.13 -4.05 26.67
C PRO A 41 -22.61 -4.51 26.93
N ASN A 42 -23.46 -4.56 25.89
CA ASN A 42 -24.38 -5.69 25.60
C ASN A 42 -25.43 -5.34 24.52
N ALA A 43 -25.49 -6.18 23.48
CA ALA A 43 -26.70 -6.45 22.70
C ALA A 43 -27.38 -7.71 23.31
N PRO A 44 -28.71 -7.97 23.14
CA PRO A 44 -29.24 -8.36 21.83
C PRO A 44 -30.71 -7.97 21.51
N ALA A 45 -31.01 -8.14 20.22
CA ALA A 45 -32.28 -8.19 19.47
C ALA A 45 -33.64 -8.37 20.18
N ALA A 46 -34.67 -7.69 19.65
CA ALA A 46 -35.98 -8.28 19.34
C ALA A 46 -36.79 -7.42 18.34
N ALA A 47 -37.47 -8.11 17.42
CA ALA A 47 -38.41 -7.60 16.43
C ALA A 47 -39.82 -7.41 17.01
N ASN A 48 -40.66 -6.64 16.29
CA ASN A 48 -42.14 -6.70 16.10
C ASN A 48 -42.68 -5.26 15.97
N ALA A 49 -43.20 -4.82 14.82
CA ALA A 49 -44.48 -5.13 14.17
C ALA A 49 -45.52 -4.01 14.39
N ALA A 50 -45.75 -3.25 13.31
CA ALA A 50 -47.02 -2.85 12.70
C ALA A 50 -48.14 -2.10 13.49
N ASP A 51 -48.59 -1.03 12.81
CA ASP A 51 -49.96 -0.51 12.64
C ASP A 51 -50.42 0.81 13.33
N ASP A 52 -50.65 1.78 12.43
CA ASP A 52 -51.74 2.78 12.30
C ASP A 52 -51.97 3.88 13.36
N ASP A 53 -51.82 5.15 12.96
CA ASP A 53 -52.91 6.00 12.41
C ASP A 53 -52.38 7.42 12.05
N PRO A 54 -52.92 8.13 11.02
CA PRO A 54 -52.29 9.25 10.34
C PRO A 54 -52.84 10.62 10.78
N SER A 55 -51.97 11.55 11.12
CA SER A 55 -52.23 12.99 10.94
C SER A 55 -50.95 13.77 11.15
N GLY A 56 -50.47 14.42 10.09
CA GLY A 56 -49.23 15.19 10.15
C GLY A 56 -48.83 15.62 8.76
N VAL A 57 -49.57 16.61 8.26
CA VAL A 57 -49.15 17.72 7.38
C VAL A 57 -47.86 17.48 6.57
N PRO A 58 -47.88 17.57 5.23
CA PRO A 58 -46.66 17.58 4.45
C PRO A 58 -45.89 18.86 4.76
N GLU A 59 -44.80 18.75 5.52
CA GLU A 59 -43.79 19.79 5.60
C GLU A 59 -42.92 19.67 4.34
N ASP A 60 -43.38 20.38 3.31
CA ASP A 60 -42.58 20.79 2.17
C ASP A 60 -41.43 21.68 2.67
N GLU A 61 -40.31 21.09 3.07
CA GLU A 61 -39.05 21.81 3.26
C GLU A 61 -38.10 21.56 2.08
N ASP A 62 -38.57 21.96 0.89
CA ASP A 62 -37.69 22.34 -0.22
C ASP A 62 -37.31 23.82 -0.09
N GLU A 63 -36.84 24.26 1.09
CA GLU A 63 -36.43 25.66 1.31
C GLU A 63 -34.94 25.88 1.02
N TYR A 64 -34.43 25.39 -0.12
CA TYR A 64 -33.17 25.88 -0.69
C TYR A 64 -33.21 25.85 -2.22
N SER A 65 -34.18 26.55 -2.79
CA SER A 65 -34.08 27.10 -4.14
C SER A 65 -34.16 28.62 -4.08
N LEU A 66 -33.19 29.23 -3.38
CA LEU A 66 -32.77 30.60 -3.70
C LEU A 66 -32.07 30.53 -5.06
N THR A 67 -32.89 30.47 -6.12
CA THR A 67 -32.40 30.80 -7.45
C THR A 67 -31.80 32.20 -7.36
N ASP A 68 -30.55 32.36 -7.77
CA ASP A 68 -29.86 33.67 -7.91
C ASP A 68 -30.66 34.66 -8.79
N SER A 69 -31.76 34.22 -9.42
CA SER A 69 -32.73 35.05 -10.13
C SER A 69 -33.52 36.00 -9.21
N ASP A 70 -33.73 35.67 -7.93
CA ASP A 70 -34.49 36.54 -7.01
C ASP A 70 -33.65 37.65 -6.39
N ALA A 71 -32.31 37.50 -6.39
CA ALA A 71 -31.38 38.56 -6.01
C ALA A 71 -31.25 39.65 -7.10
N GLU A 72 -31.68 39.40 -8.34
CA GLU A 72 -31.75 40.42 -9.39
C GLU A 72 -33.00 41.32 -9.27
N GLY A 73 -34.00 40.94 -8.47
CA GLY A 73 -35.25 41.69 -8.26
C GLY A 73 -35.25 42.67 -7.08
N ALA A 74 -34.44 42.42 -6.05
CA ALA A 74 -34.48 43.19 -4.81
C ALA A 74 -33.29 44.16 -4.68
N HIS A 75 -33.50 45.35 -5.24
CA HIS A 75 -32.82 46.64 -5.01
C HIS A 75 -32.40 47.28 -6.32
N ALA A 76 -33.38 47.90 -6.98
CA ALA A 76 -33.11 49.10 -7.74
C ALA A 76 -32.51 50.15 -6.78
N PHE A 77 -31.19 50.14 -6.62
CA PHE A 77 -30.40 51.27 -6.13
C PHE A 77 -30.63 52.44 -7.11
N ARG A 78 -31.77 53.12 -6.98
CA ARG A 78 -32.22 54.20 -7.87
C ARG A 78 -31.40 55.49 -7.74
N HIS A 79 -30.31 55.50 -6.96
CA HIS A 79 -29.45 56.66 -6.76
C HIS A 79 -27.95 56.36 -6.88
N ALA A 80 -27.56 55.29 -7.56
CA ALA A 80 -26.15 55.08 -7.90
C ALA A 80 -25.80 55.92 -9.14
N ALA A 81 -24.93 56.92 -8.99
CA ALA A 81 -24.41 57.69 -10.11
C ALA A 81 -23.90 56.74 -11.24
N PRO A 82 -23.97 57.12 -12.53
CA PRO A 82 -23.63 56.25 -13.67
C PRO A 82 -22.30 55.49 -13.52
N GLU A 83 -21.34 56.09 -12.84
CA GLU A 83 -20.03 55.53 -12.51
C GLU A 83 -20.09 54.25 -11.65
N TYR A 84 -21.02 54.18 -10.69
CA TYR A 84 -21.19 53.02 -9.82
C TYR A 84 -21.79 51.83 -10.58
N ARG A 85 -22.72 52.09 -11.50
CA ARG A 85 -23.33 51.04 -12.35
C ARG A 85 -22.28 50.37 -13.24
N TRP A 86 -21.36 51.13 -13.82
CA TRP A 86 -20.28 50.55 -14.63
C TRP A 86 -19.28 49.75 -13.79
N ARG A 87 -18.90 50.25 -12.60
CA ARG A 87 -18.02 49.51 -11.67
C ARG A 87 -18.67 48.20 -11.20
N PHE A 88 -19.95 48.24 -10.85
CA PHE A 88 -20.72 47.07 -10.44
C PHE A 88 -20.83 46.02 -11.55
N ASN A 89 -21.23 46.44 -12.76
CA ASN A 89 -21.28 45.55 -13.93
C ASN A 89 -19.92 44.91 -14.23
N ARG A 90 -18.83 45.67 -14.09
CA ARG A 90 -17.46 45.16 -14.29
C ARG A 90 -17.09 44.08 -13.26
N VAL A 91 -17.47 44.27 -12.00
CA VAL A 91 -17.24 43.27 -10.94
C VAL A 91 -18.09 42.03 -11.16
N HIS A 92 -19.38 42.19 -11.51
CA HIS A 92 -20.27 41.07 -11.82
C HIS A 92 -19.80 40.27 -13.03
N LEU A 93 -19.32 40.93 -14.08
CA LEU A 93 -18.76 40.26 -15.25
C LEU A 93 -17.53 39.42 -14.87
N LYS A 94 -16.59 39.99 -14.11
CA LYS A 94 -15.41 39.26 -13.60
C LYS A 94 -15.80 38.10 -12.68
N SER A 95 -16.83 38.27 -11.85
CA SER A 95 -17.35 37.21 -10.98
C SER A 95 -17.91 36.05 -11.80
N ARG A 96 -18.73 36.34 -12.82
CA ARG A 96 -19.26 35.34 -13.76
C ARG A 96 -18.16 34.62 -14.53
N GLU A 97 -17.14 35.33 -14.99
CA GLU A 97 -15.98 34.74 -15.66
C GLU A 97 -15.22 33.77 -14.74
N ARG A 98 -14.99 34.16 -13.48
CA ARG A 98 -14.36 33.29 -12.47
C ARG A 98 -15.22 32.07 -12.17
N LYS A 99 -16.53 32.22 -12.04
CA LYS A 99 -17.47 31.10 -11.81
C LYS A 99 -17.40 30.09 -12.96
N ARG A 100 -17.42 30.55 -14.21
CA ARG A 100 -17.24 29.68 -15.39
C ARG A 100 -15.88 28.99 -15.41
N ALA A 101 -14.81 29.69 -15.05
CA ALA A 101 -13.48 29.10 -14.99
C ALA A 101 -13.39 27.99 -13.92
N ILE A 102 -14.01 28.21 -12.75
CA ILE A 102 -14.11 27.21 -11.69
C ILE A 102 -14.91 25.99 -12.17
N GLU A 103 -16.07 26.20 -12.82
CA GLU A 103 -16.88 25.12 -13.38
C GLU A 103 -16.11 24.30 -14.43
N GLN A 104 -15.36 24.97 -15.31
CA GLN A 104 -14.50 24.30 -16.31
C GLN A 104 -13.38 23.48 -15.66
N LEU A 105 -12.72 24.04 -14.64
CA LEU A 105 -11.67 23.32 -13.90
C LEU A 105 -12.25 22.12 -13.15
N ASN A 106 -13.39 22.26 -12.49
CA ASN A 106 -14.07 21.16 -11.80
C ASN A 106 -14.49 20.05 -12.77
N ALA A 107 -15.06 20.39 -13.93
CA ALA A 107 -15.39 19.42 -14.96
C ALA A 107 -14.14 18.67 -15.46
N ARG A 108 -13.01 19.38 -15.61
CA ARG A 108 -11.73 18.79 -15.99
C ARG A 108 -11.17 17.87 -14.90
N ILE A 109 -11.29 18.24 -13.62
CA ILE A 109 -10.90 17.39 -12.49
C ILE A 109 -11.70 16.09 -12.52
N ILE A 110 -13.02 16.16 -12.62
CA ILE A 110 -13.89 14.98 -12.70
C ILE A 110 -13.50 14.07 -13.87
N GLN A 111 -13.23 14.66 -15.05
CA GLN A 111 -12.79 13.90 -16.22
C GLN A 111 -11.43 13.23 -16.01
N LEU A 112 -10.47 13.94 -15.42
CA LEU A 112 -9.14 13.40 -15.13
C LEU A 112 -9.21 12.29 -14.08
N GLU A 113 -10.00 12.46 -13.02
CA GLU A 113 -10.23 11.43 -12.00
C GLU A 113 -10.92 10.19 -12.57
N ALA A 114 -11.90 10.34 -13.48
CA ALA A 114 -12.53 9.22 -14.15
C ALA A 114 -11.55 8.46 -15.04
N ARG A 115 -10.69 9.19 -15.77
CA ARG A 115 -9.61 8.59 -16.57
C ARG A 115 -8.54 7.93 -15.70
N ASN A 116 -8.19 8.53 -14.56
CA ASN A 116 -7.20 7.96 -13.66
C ASN A 116 -7.73 6.68 -13.01
N ARG A 117 -9.00 6.64 -12.59
CA ARG A 117 -9.66 5.42 -12.11
C ARG A 117 -9.59 4.27 -13.12
N GLN A 118 -9.77 4.57 -14.42
CA GLN A 118 -9.64 3.56 -15.48
C GLN A 118 -8.21 3.05 -15.69
N LEU A 119 -7.21 3.82 -15.30
CA LEU A 119 -5.78 3.48 -15.43
C LEU A 119 -5.23 2.82 -14.15
N GLU A 120 -5.71 3.21 -12.97
CA GLU A 120 -5.31 2.69 -11.66
C GLU A 120 -5.62 1.19 -11.50
N ASP A 121 -6.64 0.68 -12.18
CA ASP A 121 -7.03 -0.73 -12.11
C ASP A 121 -6.08 -1.69 -12.87
N ARG A 122 -5.13 -1.15 -13.65
CA ARG A 122 -4.27 -1.97 -14.50
C ARG A 122 -2.81 -1.91 -14.03
N ILE A 123 -2.35 -2.99 -13.41
CA ILE A 123 -0.92 -3.23 -13.18
C ILE A 123 -0.25 -3.36 -14.56
N THR A 124 0.68 -2.48 -14.90
CA THR A 124 1.31 -2.40 -16.24
C THR A 124 2.77 -2.79 -16.25
N TRP A 125 3.45 -2.81 -15.11
CA TRP A 125 4.87 -3.21 -15.05
C TRP A 125 5.17 -4.61 -15.63
N PRO A 126 4.30 -5.64 -15.56
CA PRO A 126 4.58 -6.96 -16.12
C PRO A 126 4.80 -6.95 -17.63
N ASP A 127 4.02 -6.15 -18.36
CA ASP A 127 4.07 -6.05 -19.82
C ASP A 127 5.37 -5.39 -20.32
N ARG A 128 6.13 -4.76 -19.40
CA ARG A 128 7.37 -4.03 -19.71
C ARG A 128 8.63 -4.86 -19.52
N ILE A 129 8.52 -6.04 -18.91
CA ILE A 129 9.64 -6.97 -18.76
C ILE A 129 10.19 -7.33 -20.14
N GLY A 130 11.50 -7.24 -20.30
CA GLY A 130 12.20 -7.44 -21.58
C GLY A 130 12.14 -6.26 -22.57
N SER A 131 11.25 -5.28 -22.35
CA SER A 131 11.10 -4.11 -23.22
C SER A 131 11.77 -2.85 -22.68
N GLU A 132 11.78 -2.67 -21.36
CA GLU A 132 12.37 -1.51 -20.69
C GLU A 132 13.54 -1.88 -19.77
N SER A 133 14.30 -0.87 -19.31
CA SER A 133 15.34 -1.08 -18.32
C SER A 133 14.75 -1.55 -16.98
N TRP A 134 15.47 -2.44 -16.28
CA TRP A 134 15.01 -2.96 -14.99
C TRP A 134 14.77 -1.85 -13.95
N GLU A 135 15.59 -0.80 -13.95
CA GLU A 135 15.41 0.34 -13.05
C GLU A 135 14.08 1.05 -13.29
N THR A 136 13.66 1.20 -14.55
CA THR A 136 12.36 1.78 -14.91
C THR A 136 11.21 0.87 -14.47
N ILE A 137 11.31 -0.43 -14.74
CA ILE A 137 10.31 -1.44 -14.35
C ILE A 137 10.17 -1.46 -12.83
N TYR A 138 11.28 -1.49 -12.10
CA TYR A 138 11.29 -1.46 -10.64
C TYR A 138 10.61 -0.20 -10.10
N LYS A 139 10.97 0.99 -10.62
CA LYS A 139 10.35 2.25 -10.21
C LYS A 139 8.85 2.26 -10.47
N LEU A 140 8.43 1.84 -11.65
CA LEU A 140 7.01 1.75 -12.00
C LEU A 140 6.27 0.77 -11.09
N SER A 141 6.84 -0.42 -10.86
CA SER A 141 6.26 -1.43 -9.97
C SER A 141 6.08 -0.90 -8.53
N CYS A 142 7.00 -0.05 -8.05
CA CYS A 142 6.86 0.61 -6.76
C CYS A 142 5.70 1.62 -6.77
N LEU A 143 5.59 2.45 -7.81
CA LEU A 143 4.51 3.43 -7.94
C LEU A 143 3.13 2.76 -8.03
N GLU A 144 2.99 1.73 -8.86
CA GLU A 144 1.77 0.93 -8.99
C GLU A 144 1.45 0.13 -7.71
N GLY A 145 2.47 -0.23 -6.94
CA GLY A 145 2.34 -0.93 -5.65
C GLY A 145 2.21 -0.02 -4.43
N ASN A 146 2.02 1.29 -4.62
CA ASN A 146 1.98 2.30 -3.54
C ASN A 146 3.18 2.24 -2.57
N ALA A 147 4.36 1.97 -3.11
CA ALA A 147 5.59 1.85 -2.36
C ALA A 147 6.65 2.84 -2.89
N SER A 148 7.58 3.26 -2.02
CA SER A 148 8.63 4.17 -2.48
C SER A 148 9.67 3.45 -3.34
N PRO A 149 10.04 3.99 -4.52
CA PRO A 149 11.18 3.48 -5.28
C PRO A 149 12.54 3.87 -4.67
N LYS A 150 12.56 4.80 -3.70
CA LYS A 150 13.78 5.25 -3.04
C LYS A 150 14.16 4.27 -1.95
N LEU A 151 15.31 3.59 -2.10
CA LEU A 151 15.80 2.62 -1.11
C LEU A 151 16.10 3.27 0.25
N THR A 152 16.41 4.56 0.29
CA THR A 152 16.64 5.32 1.54
C THR A 152 15.37 5.56 2.36
N LYS A 153 14.19 5.32 1.77
CA LYS A 153 12.89 5.39 2.45
C LYS A 153 12.42 4.04 2.98
N LEU A 154 13.23 2.99 2.82
CA LEU A 154 12.96 1.72 3.49
C LEU A 154 13.25 1.84 4.98
N HIS A 155 12.62 0.99 5.77
CA HIS A 155 12.91 0.87 7.19
C HIS A 155 14.43 0.74 7.41
N PRO A 156 15.04 1.44 8.39
CA PRO A 156 16.50 1.51 8.55
C PRO A 156 17.16 0.16 8.79
N ASP A 157 16.41 -0.80 9.33
CA ASP A 157 16.89 -2.17 9.54
C ASP A 157 16.79 -3.04 8.26
N LEU A 158 16.13 -2.59 7.19
CA LEU A 158 16.05 -3.34 5.94
C LEU A 158 17.13 -2.90 4.95
N ASN A 159 18.16 -3.74 4.82
CA ASN A 159 19.28 -3.50 3.90
C ASN A 159 19.16 -4.37 2.64
N LEU A 160 18.68 -3.79 1.54
CA LEU A 160 18.65 -4.50 0.26
C LEU A 160 20.04 -4.53 -0.38
N ARG A 161 20.43 -5.69 -0.94
CA ARG A 161 21.70 -5.88 -1.63
C ARG A 161 21.55 -6.71 -2.89
N ARG A 162 22.59 -6.70 -3.72
CA ARG A 162 22.74 -7.65 -4.83
C ARG A 162 22.81 -9.09 -4.31
N PRO A 163 22.36 -10.07 -5.11
CA PRO A 163 22.59 -11.49 -4.85
C PRO A 163 24.08 -11.78 -4.65
N THR A 164 24.39 -12.69 -3.74
CA THR A 164 25.74 -13.22 -3.56
C THR A 164 26.01 -14.32 -4.59
N ASN A 165 27.29 -14.57 -4.89
CA ASN A 165 27.67 -15.70 -5.75
C ASN A 165 27.16 -17.05 -5.24
N ARG A 166 27.04 -17.22 -3.92
CA ARG A 166 26.50 -18.44 -3.32
C ARG A 166 25.02 -18.63 -3.61
N GLU A 167 24.23 -17.55 -3.55
CA GLU A 167 22.80 -17.57 -3.88
C GLU A 167 22.60 -17.86 -5.36
N LEU A 168 23.35 -17.18 -6.23
CA LEU A 168 23.31 -17.44 -7.68
C LEU A 168 23.72 -18.88 -8.01
N GLN A 169 24.74 -19.42 -7.34
CA GLN A 169 25.15 -20.81 -7.56
C GLN A 169 24.10 -21.81 -7.06
N ALA A 170 23.43 -21.52 -5.95
CA ALA A 170 22.36 -22.38 -5.45
C ALA A 170 21.17 -22.42 -6.41
N ASP A 171 20.85 -21.30 -7.05
CA ASP A 171 19.80 -21.18 -8.06
C ASP A 171 20.09 -22.07 -9.29
N LEU A 172 21.31 -21.96 -9.84
CA LEU A 172 21.77 -22.78 -10.97
C LEU A 172 21.75 -24.30 -10.68
N LEU A 173 21.86 -24.69 -9.41
CA LEU A 173 21.82 -26.09 -8.98
C LEU A 173 20.39 -26.60 -8.72
N GLN A 174 19.40 -25.71 -8.62
CA GLN A 174 17.99 -26.06 -8.38
C GLN A 174 17.19 -26.27 -9.68
N ASP A 175 17.75 -25.96 -10.85
CA ASP A 175 17.16 -26.16 -12.19
C ASP A 175 16.99 -27.64 -12.61
N ASP A 176 16.96 -28.61 -11.68
CA ASP A 176 16.49 -29.96 -11.98
C ASP A 176 14.96 -30.01 -11.80
N PRO A 177 14.17 -30.01 -12.90
CA PRO A 177 12.70 -29.97 -12.86
C PRO A 177 12.06 -31.18 -12.15
N SER A 178 12.88 -32.15 -11.73
CA SER A 178 12.50 -33.38 -11.06
C SER A 178 12.17 -33.21 -9.56
N GLU A 179 12.60 -32.13 -8.89
CA GLU A 179 12.37 -31.97 -7.44
C GLU A 179 10.98 -31.41 -7.06
N HIS A 180 10.26 -30.80 -8.00
CA HIS A 180 8.91 -30.27 -7.75
C HIS A 180 7.83 -31.36 -7.65
N GLN A 181 8.20 -32.63 -7.90
CA GLN A 181 7.33 -33.80 -7.78
C GLN A 181 7.71 -34.74 -6.63
N ARG A 182 8.55 -34.32 -5.67
CA ARG A 182 8.70 -35.15 -4.47
C ARG A 182 7.38 -35.14 -3.69
N PRO A 183 6.70 -36.30 -3.55
CA PRO A 183 5.50 -36.39 -2.72
C PRO A 183 5.87 -35.96 -1.31
N ARG A 184 4.98 -35.21 -0.66
CA ARG A 184 5.14 -34.86 0.74
C ARG A 184 5.35 -36.17 1.53
N PRO A 185 6.22 -36.23 2.55
CA PRO A 185 6.41 -37.43 3.37
C PRO A 185 5.13 -37.98 4.01
N PHE A 186 4.05 -37.20 4.02
CA PHE A 186 2.75 -37.58 4.53
C PHE A 186 1.97 -38.55 3.63
N ASP A 187 2.24 -38.59 2.32
CA ASP A 187 1.49 -39.44 1.38
C ASP A 187 2.05 -40.88 1.27
N MET A 188 3.18 -41.18 1.92
CA MET A 188 3.77 -42.53 1.93
C MET A 188 3.21 -43.47 3.00
N LEU A 189 2.35 -43.00 3.92
CA LEU A 189 1.78 -43.83 4.98
C LEU A 189 0.45 -44.52 4.61
N ALA A 190 -0.07 -44.31 3.40
CA ALA A 190 -1.31 -44.93 2.93
C ALA A 190 -1.10 -46.06 1.89
N GLY A 191 0.15 -46.54 1.73
CA GLY A 191 0.46 -47.71 0.89
C GLY A 191 0.23 -49.02 1.64
N LYS A 192 -0.81 -49.78 1.24
CA LYS A 192 -1.01 -51.17 1.64
C LYS A 192 0.16 -52.04 1.15
N THR A 193 1.11 -52.38 2.02
CA THR A 193 2.01 -53.53 1.82
C THR A 193 1.53 -54.73 2.65
N PRO A 194 1.30 -55.90 2.03
CA PRO A 194 1.04 -57.14 2.74
C PRO A 194 2.37 -57.79 3.15
N GLY A 195 2.47 -58.21 4.42
CA GLY A 195 3.50 -59.15 4.88
C GLY A 195 4.88 -58.53 5.16
N GLY A 196 5.07 -58.05 6.40
CA GLY A 196 6.38 -57.65 6.90
C GLY A 196 6.32 -57.44 8.40
N ASN A 197 6.65 -58.49 9.16
CA ASN A 197 6.68 -58.50 10.61
C ASN A 197 7.92 -57.68 11.10
N VAL A 198 7.85 -56.36 10.97
CA VAL A 198 8.81 -55.45 11.59
C VAL A 198 8.16 -54.97 12.88
N LEU A 199 8.83 -55.27 13.99
CA LEU A 199 8.53 -54.83 15.35
C LEU A 199 7.87 -53.44 15.32
N ARG A 200 6.57 -53.39 15.60
CA ARG A 200 5.82 -52.16 15.87
C ARG A 200 6.33 -51.61 17.20
N GLY A 201 7.54 -51.05 17.17
CA GLY A 201 8.07 -50.22 18.24
C GLY A 201 7.03 -49.14 18.54
N LYS A 202 6.71 -48.96 19.82
CA LYS A 202 5.83 -47.88 20.27
C LYS A 202 6.29 -46.59 19.59
N LEU A 203 5.40 -45.98 18.79
CA LEU A 203 5.61 -44.64 18.26
C LEU A 203 6.02 -43.72 19.43
N PRO A 204 6.90 -42.73 19.19
CA PRO A 204 7.51 -41.96 20.27
C PRO A 204 6.43 -41.36 21.17
N THR A 205 6.68 -41.42 22.47
CA THR A 205 6.01 -40.63 23.50
C THR A 205 5.83 -39.21 22.98
N LYS A 206 4.59 -38.71 22.96
CA LYS A 206 4.26 -37.34 22.55
C LYS A 206 5.26 -36.38 23.21
N ILE A 207 5.98 -35.59 22.40
CA ILE A 207 6.94 -34.59 22.91
C ILE A 207 6.18 -33.72 23.93
N PRO A 208 6.72 -33.52 25.15
CA PRO A 208 6.06 -32.69 26.15
C PRO A 208 5.74 -31.30 25.64
N ASP A 209 4.64 -30.74 26.13
CA ASP A 209 4.10 -29.46 25.68
C ASP A 209 5.10 -28.32 25.82
N GLU A 210 5.80 -28.29 26.96
CA GLU A 210 6.88 -27.33 27.23
C GLU A 210 7.99 -27.42 26.18
N VAL A 211 8.42 -28.62 25.81
CA VAL A 211 9.47 -28.81 24.80
C VAL A 211 9.01 -28.33 23.43
N GLN A 212 7.75 -28.59 23.06
CA GLN A 212 7.19 -28.08 21.80
C GLN A 212 7.13 -26.54 21.79
N PHE A 213 6.74 -25.93 22.92
CA PHE A 213 6.71 -24.48 23.05
C PHE A 213 8.12 -23.87 22.92
N GLN A 214 9.12 -24.45 23.58
CA GLN A 214 10.51 -23.99 23.45
C GLN A 214 11.03 -24.12 22.01
N ILE A 215 10.71 -25.23 21.33
CA ILE A 215 11.05 -25.40 19.91
C ILE A 215 10.42 -24.27 19.07
N LEU A 216 9.12 -24.03 19.23
CA LEU A 216 8.42 -22.97 18.49
C LEU A 216 8.99 -21.58 18.80
N ARG A 217 9.36 -21.33 20.04
CA ARG A 217 10.02 -20.08 20.45
C ARG A 217 11.37 -19.92 19.76
N HIS A 218 12.18 -20.97 19.64
CA HIS A 218 13.42 -20.91 18.88
C HIS A 218 13.21 -20.60 17.38
N PHE A 219 12.10 -21.07 16.79
CA PHE A 219 11.79 -20.80 15.39
C PHE A 219 11.20 -19.41 15.14
N PHE A 220 10.42 -18.88 16.09
CA PHE A 220 9.56 -17.73 15.83
C PHE A 220 9.76 -16.54 16.78
N ASP A 221 10.56 -16.62 17.84
CA ASP A 221 10.83 -15.49 18.75
C ASP A 221 12.13 -14.77 18.33
N PHE A 222 12.00 -13.68 17.59
CA PHE A 222 13.11 -12.88 17.06
C PHE A 222 13.38 -11.64 17.92
N ARG A 223 13.65 -11.86 19.21
CA ARG A 223 13.89 -10.78 20.18
C ARG A 223 14.87 -9.73 19.68
N GLY A 224 14.44 -8.47 19.75
CA GLY A 224 15.25 -7.32 19.37
C GLY A 224 15.52 -7.20 17.87
N LYS A 225 14.82 -7.97 17.04
CA LYS A 225 14.90 -7.89 15.58
C LYS A 225 13.52 -7.60 15.00
N VAL A 226 13.51 -6.81 13.93
CA VAL A 226 12.30 -6.54 13.15
C VAL A 226 12.09 -7.65 12.12
N VAL A 227 10.86 -8.13 12.00
CA VAL A 227 10.43 -9.03 10.93
C VAL A 227 9.87 -8.18 9.79
N HIS A 228 10.61 -8.15 8.69
CA HIS A 228 10.24 -7.43 7.49
C HIS A 228 9.32 -8.30 6.62
N ALA A 229 8.09 -7.83 6.43
CA ALA A 229 7.18 -8.34 5.41
C ALA A 229 7.40 -7.52 4.12
N ILE A 230 8.03 -8.14 3.14
CA ILE A 230 8.44 -7.48 1.89
C ILE A 230 7.48 -7.90 0.79
N SER A 231 6.84 -6.92 0.14
CA SER A 231 5.99 -7.12 -1.04
C SER A 231 6.39 -6.13 -2.13
N ARG A 232 7.40 -6.50 -2.93
CA ARG A 232 7.95 -5.69 -4.04
C ARG A 232 8.88 -6.54 -4.92
N LEU A 233 9.27 -6.00 -6.07
CA LEU A 233 10.33 -6.58 -6.90
C LEU A 233 11.72 -6.34 -6.27
N ASP A 234 12.71 -7.15 -6.68
CA ASP A 234 14.10 -6.95 -6.27
C ASP A 234 14.74 -5.81 -7.10
N PRO A 235 15.23 -4.71 -6.49
CA PRO A 235 15.88 -3.63 -7.23
C PRO A 235 17.19 -4.04 -7.93
N HIS A 236 17.81 -5.12 -7.47
CA HIS A 236 19.15 -5.53 -7.87
C HIS A 236 19.20 -6.80 -8.71
N HIS A 237 18.08 -7.50 -8.85
CA HIS A 237 17.99 -8.73 -9.60
C HIS A 237 16.80 -8.67 -10.56
N PRO A 238 17.03 -8.51 -11.87
CA PRO A 238 15.97 -8.51 -12.87
C PRO A 238 15.29 -9.87 -12.94
N LEU A 239 13.99 -9.86 -13.27
CA LEU A 239 13.21 -11.06 -13.50
C LEU A 239 13.00 -11.25 -15.00
N ASP A 240 13.03 -12.51 -15.44
CA ASP A 240 12.68 -12.88 -16.81
C ASP A 240 11.16 -12.84 -17.03
N GLU A 241 10.38 -13.19 -15.99
CA GLU A 241 8.92 -13.20 -16.01
C GLU A 241 8.33 -12.62 -14.72
N ALA A 242 7.11 -12.06 -14.81
CA ALA A 242 6.41 -11.52 -13.65
C ALA A 242 5.98 -12.66 -12.69
N PRO A 243 6.23 -12.55 -11.38
CA PRO A 243 5.74 -13.52 -10.41
C PRO A 243 4.21 -13.58 -10.46
N MET A 244 3.65 -14.79 -10.48
CA MET A 244 2.20 -14.99 -10.51
C MET A 244 1.68 -15.37 -9.13
N ASN A 245 0.52 -14.82 -8.75
CA ASN A 245 -0.19 -15.29 -7.57
C ASN A 245 -0.96 -16.60 -7.86
N ARG A 246 -1.62 -17.15 -6.84
CA ARG A 246 -2.42 -18.39 -6.96
C ARG A 246 -3.54 -18.33 -8.01
N ASN A 247 -3.97 -17.13 -8.39
CA ASN A 247 -5.00 -16.90 -9.40
C ASN A 247 -4.40 -16.61 -10.79
N GLN A 248 -3.11 -16.87 -11.00
CA GLN A 248 -2.38 -16.59 -12.24
C GLN A 248 -2.43 -15.12 -12.66
N ARG A 249 -2.50 -14.21 -11.69
CA ARG A 249 -2.37 -12.78 -11.94
C ARG A 249 -0.96 -12.31 -11.54
N PRO A 250 -0.38 -11.36 -12.28
CA PRO A 250 0.90 -10.76 -11.89
C PRO A 250 0.85 -10.22 -10.46
N SER A 251 1.95 -10.42 -9.74
CA SER A 251 2.09 -10.14 -8.32
C SER A 251 3.54 -9.78 -8.01
N TYR A 252 3.74 -9.19 -6.84
CA TYR A 252 5.07 -8.97 -6.28
C TYR A 252 5.67 -10.24 -5.67
N LEU A 253 6.97 -10.20 -5.41
CA LEU A 253 7.63 -11.17 -4.54
C LEU A 253 7.18 -10.90 -3.10
N HIS A 254 6.66 -11.93 -2.44
CA HIS A 254 6.30 -11.90 -1.03
C HIS A 254 7.38 -12.63 -0.24
N ARG A 255 8.06 -11.95 0.67
CA ARG A 255 9.19 -12.48 1.44
C ARG A 255 9.12 -12.07 2.91
N LEU A 256 9.65 -12.94 3.76
CA LEU A 256 9.88 -12.64 5.17
C LEU A 256 11.39 -12.54 5.40
N HIS A 257 11.83 -11.45 6.01
CA HIS A 257 13.21 -11.23 6.39
C HIS A 257 13.31 -10.80 7.85
N VAL A 258 14.40 -11.14 8.54
CA VAL A 258 14.52 -10.89 9.99
C VAL A 258 15.82 -10.16 10.31
N GLY A 259 15.68 -9.00 10.95
CA GLY A 259 16.79 -8.20 11.46
C GLY A 259 17.46 -7.34 10.39
N ARG A 260 18.74 -7.04 10.63
CA ARG A 260 19.51 -6.02 9.89
C ARG A 260 20.40 -6.56 8.78
N THR A 261 20.37 -7.87 8.56
CA THR A 261 21.32 -8.51 7.66
C THR A 261 20.99 -8.15 6.21
N PRO A 262 22.00 -7.82 5.38
CA PRO A 262 21.74 -7.50 3.98
C PRO A 262 21.07 -8.67 3.24
N VAL A 263 19.99 -8.38 2.52
CA VAL A 263 19.16 -9.37 1.84
C VAL A 263 18.93 -9.01 0.37
N SER A 264 18.92 -10.02 -0.50
CA SER A 264 18.31 -9.92 -1.84
C SER A 264 16.91 -10.51 -1.75
N ILE A 265 15.92 -9.79 -2.26
CA ILE A 265 14.51 -10.17 -2.15
C ILE A 265 14.24 -11.45 -2.95
N GLN A 266 14.84 -11.58 -4.14
CA GLN A 266 14.66 -12.79 -4.96
C GLN A 266 15.03 -14.06 -4.19
N PHE A 267 16.17 -14.02 -3.50
CA PHE A 267 16.76 -15.16 -2.78
C PHE A 267 16.40 -15.21 -1.29
N ALA A 268 15.55 -14.30 -0.81
CA ALA A 268 15.04 -14.37 0.55
C ALA A 268 14.12 -15.60 0.72
N PRO A 269 14.03 -16.17 1.93
CA PRO A 269 13.18 -17.34 2.17
C PRO A 269 11.71 -17.08 1.80
N ASP A 270 11.11 -18.03 1.08
CA ASP A 270 9.67 -18.03 0.82
C ASP A 270 8.90 -18.13 2.14
N PRO A 271 7.82 -17.34 2.35
CA PRO A 271 7.04 -17.40 3.57
C PRO A 271 6.52 -18.79 3.91
N ASN A 272 6.20 -19.64 2.93
CA ASN A 272 5.76 -21.02 3.18
C ASN A 272 6.88 -21.91 3.71
N VAL A 273 8.12 -21.66 3.32
CA VAL A 273 9.30 -22.35 3.86
C VAL A 273 9.58 -21.81 5.27
N PHE A 274 9.55 -20.50 5.43
CA PHE A 274 9.79 -19.82 6.70
C PHE A 274 8.77 -20.24 7.78
N LEU A 275 7.50 -20.33 7.41
CA LEU A 275 6.39 -20.69 8.30
C LEU A 275 6.06 -22.18 8.31
N ALA A 276 6.84 -23.02 7.62
CA ALA A 276 6.63 -24.47 7.55
C ALA A 276 6.44 -25.15 8.93
N PRO A 277 7.13 -24.75 10.02
CA PRO A 277 6.91 -25.35 11.33
C PRO A 277 5.46 -25.20 11.83
N LEU A 278 4.71 -24.19 11.40
CA LEU A 278 3.30 -24.01 11.78
C LEU A 278 2.39 -25.10 11.20
N LEU A 279 2.83 -25.82 10.16
CA LEU A 279 2.04 -26.83 9.46
C LEU A 279 2.12 -28.23 10.09
N VAL A 280 2.93 -28.41 11.15
CA VAL A 280 3.13 -29.72 11.79
C VAL A 280 1.82 -30.27 12.41
N CYS A 281 1.10 -29.46 13.18
CA CYS A 281 -0.22 -29.79 13.71
C CYS A 281 -0.97 -28.54 14.17
N LYS A 282 -2.29 -28.67 14.43
CA LYS A 282 -3.15 -27.56 14.91
C LYS A 282 -2.58 -26.82 16.13
N ARG A 283 -1.91 -27.55 17.03
CA ARG A 283 -1.33 -26.97 18.24
C ARG A 283 -0.09 -26.12 17.94
N TRP A 284 0.77 -26.59 17.04
CA TRP A 284 1.93 -25.81 16.58
C TRP A 284 1.48 -24.58 15.82
N HIS A 285 0.45 -24.72 14.99
CA HIS A 285 -0.17 -23.59 14.33
C HIS A 285 -0.67 -22.55 15.34
N PHE A 286 -1.41 -22.98 16.38
CA PHE A 286 -1.93 -22.08 17.41
C PHE A 286 -0.79 -21.38 18.17
N TRP A 287 0.09 -22.11 18.86
CA TRP A 287 1.15 -21.50 19.67
C TRP A 287 2.18 -20.74 18.82
N GLY A 288 2.60 -21.34 17.70
CA GLY A 288 3.59 -20.73 16.82
C GLY A 288 3.09 -19.44 16.21
N SER A 289 1.81 -19.34 15.82
CA SER A 289 1.23 -18.08 15.33
C SER A 289 1.19 -17.01 16.41
N HIS A 290 0.88 -17.38 17.67
CA HIS A 290 0.88 -16.42 18.78
C HIS A 290 2.29 -15.93 19.11
N ILE A 291 3.30 -16.81 19.05
CA ILE A 291 4.69 -16.40 19.20
C ILE A 291 5.09 -15.49 18.04
N PHE A 292 4.84 -15.93 16.80
CA PHE A 292 5.27 -15.22 15.61
C PHE A 292 4.61 -13.84 15.47
N TYR A 293 3.29 -13.75 15.55
CA TYR A 293 2.58 -12.47 15.40
C TYR A 293 2.49 -11.66 16.69
N GLY A 294 2.54 -12.29 17.86
CA GLY A 294 2.35 -11.62 19.15
C GLY A 294 3.64 -11.19 19.85
N GLN A 295 4.79 -11.80 19.57
CA GLN A 295 6.06 -11.48 20.24
C GLN A 295 7.06 -10.73 19.37
N ASN A 296 6.80 -10.59 18.07
CA ASN A 296 7.71 -9.91 17.15
C ASN A 296 7.17 -8.56 16.70
N THR A 297 8.10 -7.66 16.40
CA THR A 297 7.80 -6.39 15.73
C THR A 297 7.87 -6.60 14.23
N PHE A 298 6.82 -6.18 13.52
CA PHE A 298 6.74 -6.27 12.06
C PHE A 298 6.93 -4.89 11.42
N ALA A 299 7.64 -4.86 10.30
CA ALA A 299 7.70 -3.72 9.41
C ALA A 299 7.27 -4.12 8.01
N PHE A 300 6.31 -3.40 7.44
CA PHE A 300 5.73 -3.69 6.14
C PHE A 300 6.41 -2.81 5.09
N SER A 301 7.23 -3.42 4.23
CA SER A 301 7.99 -2.69 3.21
C SER A 301 7.19 -2.38 1.94
N SER A 302 5.86 -2.55 2.01
CA SER A 302 4.88 -2.27 0.96
C SER A 302 4.14 -0.96 1.19
N LEU A 303 4.13 -0.42 2.41
CA LEU A 303 3.52 0.87 2.72
C LEU A 303 4.65 1.90 2.64
N GLY A 304 4.55 2.85 1.73
CA GLY A 304 5.37 4.05 1.82
C GLY A 304 5.06 4.75 3.14
N GLU A 305 5.96 4.66 4.11
CA GLU A 305 5.96 5.54 5.29
C GLU A 305 6.20 7.00 4.89
#